data_AF-A0A0F8R1Y0-F1
#
_entry.id   AF-A0A0F8R1Y0-F1
#
_cell.length_a   1.000
_cell.length_b   1.000
_cell.length_c   1.000
_cell.angle_alpha   90.00
_cell.angle_beta   90.00
_cell.angle_gamma   90.00
#
_symmetry.space_group_name_H-M   'P 1'
#
loop_
_entity.id
_entity.type
_entity.pdbx_description
1 polymer ?
#
loop_
_entity_poly.entity_id
_entity_poly.type
_entity_poly.pdbx_seq_one_letter_code
_entity_poly.pdbx_strand_id
1 'polypeptide(L)'
;MPPTSVHLAFKVSLSLIRENQAVTIETLNIKGMIKNHKLAQAVADSAWNSFVTKLEYKAQWSGKTILKIGMFEPSSKNCHVCGYHNSELTLKDREWLCPSCNTNHDRDINAAINIKQFAINNLITSGTEGRACGVILKRESHEVGCPSFQ
;
A
#
# COMPACT_ATOMS: atom_id res chain seq x y z
N MET A 1 -25.21 -12.53 11.61
CA MET A 1 -24.10 -11.78 12.23
C MET A 1 -23.30 -11.10 11.12
N PRO A 2 -23.16 -9.76 11.11
CA PRO A 2 -22.29 -9.10 10.13
C PRO A 2 -20.83 -9.54 10.37
N PRO A 3 -20.02 -9.69 9.31
CA PRO A 3 -18.63 -10.07 9.46
C PRO A 3 -17.89 -9.00 10.27
N THR A 4 -17.13 -9.43 11.29
CA THR A 4 -16.27 -8.53 12.06
C THR A 4 -15.16 -7.97 11.16
N SER A 5 -14.63 -6.79 11.50
CA SER A 5 -13.53 -6.14 10.75
C SER A 5 -12.32 -7.06 10.53
N VAL A 6 -12.09 -8.02 11.45
CA VAL A 6 -11.03 -9.02 11.38
C VAL A 6 -11.25 -10.02 10.24
N HIS A 7 -12.50 -10.48 10.04
CA HIS A 7 -12.86 -11.42 8.98
C HIS A 7 -12.71 -10.80 7.60
N LEU A 8 -13.11 -9.53 7.47
CA LEU A 8 -12.95 -8.77 6.23
C LEU A 8 -11.47 -8.60 5.88
N ALA A 9 -10.66 -8.17 6.84
CA ALA A 9 -9.21 -8.02 6.65
C ALA A 9 -8.53 -9.34 6.20
N PHE A 10 -8.96 -10.48 6.76
CA PHE A 10 -8.42 -11.79 6.37
C PHE A 10 -8.76 -12.16 4.92
N LYS A 11 -10.02 -11.99 4.51
CA LYS A 11 -10.47 -12.30 3.14
C LYS A 11 -9.80 -11.37 2.11
N VAL A 12 -9.79 -10.07 2.38
CA VAL A 12 -9.22 -9.07 1.47
C VAL A 12 -7.71 -9.27 1.32
N SER A 13 -6.98 -9.44 2.43
CA SER A 13 -5.52 -9.71 2.35
C SER A 13 -5.21 -10.99 1.58
N LEU A 14 -6.03 -12.03 1.71
CA LEU A 14 -5.84 -13.26 0.93
C LEU A 14 -6.10 -13.07 -0.56
N SER A 15 -7.17 -12.36 -0.94
CA SER A 15 -7.47 -12.05 -2.35
C SER A 15 -6.33 -11.27 -3.00
N LEU A 16 -5.89 -10.19 -2.33
CA LEU A 16 -4.83 -9.32 -2.85
C LEU A 16 -3.54 -10.08 -3.13
N ILE A 17 -3.13 -10.98 -2.23
CA ILE A 17 -1.91 -11.78 -2.40
C ILE A 17 -2.05 -12.86 -3.46
N ARG A 18 -3.25 -13.44 -3.64
CA ARG A 18 -3.48 -14.48 -4.65
C ARG A 18 -3.52 -13.92 -6.06
N GLU A 19 -4.19 -12.78 -6.23
CA GLU A 19 -4.45 -12.17 -7.54
C GLU A 19 -3.25 -11.38 -8.09
N ASN A 20 -2.29 -11.00 -7.23
CA ASN A 20 -1.17 -10.14 -7.62
C ASN A 20 0.19 -10.82 -7.41
N GLN A 21 1.18 -10.43 -8.20
CA GLN A 21 2.58 -10.85 -8.00
C GLN A 21 3.31 -9.95 -6.99
N ALA A 22 2.95 -8.65 -6.98
CA ALA A 22 3.45 -7.67 -6.05
C ALA A 22 2.31 -6.74 -5.62
N VAL A 23 2.34 -6.32 -4.36
CA VAL A 23 1.39 -5.36 -3.79
C VAL A 23 2.17 -4.19 -3.20
N THR A 24 1.73 -2.97 -3.49
CA THR A 24 2.34 -1.75 -2.94
C THR A 24 1.41 -1.14 -1.90
N ILE A 25 1.97 -0.70 -0.78
CA ILE A 25 1.24 -0.03 0.30
C ILE A 25 1.97 1.24 0.75
N GLU A 26 1.20 2.22 1.21
CA GLU A 26 1.76 3.40 1.87
C GLU A 26 2.03 3.13 3.36
N THR A 27 3.13 3.69 3.85
CA THR A 27 3.46 3.63 5.28
C THR A 27 2.77 4.81 5.98
N LEU A 28 1.61 4.58 6.61
CA LEU A 28 0.89 5.64 7.33
C LEU A 28 1.49 5.92 8.73
N ASN A 29 1.51 7.19 9.15
CA ASN A 29 1.83 7.57 10.54
C ASN A 29 0.64 7.31 11.47
N ILE A 30 0.33 6.04 11.72
CA ILE A 30 -0.86 5.65 12.51
C ILE A 30 -0.79 6.25 13.92
N LYS A 31 0.41 6.28 14.53
CA LYS A 31 0.63 6.90 15.84
C LYS A 31 0.29 8.40 15.83
N GLY A 32 0.69 9.11 14.77
CA GLY A 32 0.35 10.52 14.59
C GLY A 32 -1.15 10.73 14.31
N MET A 33 -1.77 9.87 13.51
CA MET A 33 -3.19 9.96 13.19
C MET A 33 -4.09 9.67 14.39
N ILE A 34 -3.71 8.74 15.27
CA ILE A 34 -4.45 8.43 16.51
C ILE A 34 -4.40 9.61 17.50
N LYS A 35 -3.35 10.43 17.49
CA LYS A 35 -3.30 11.65 18.31
C LYS A 35 -4.33 12.70 17.87
N ASN A 36 -4.82 12.63 16.63
CA ASN A 36 -5.91 13.48 16.17
C ASN A 36 -7.25 12.87 16.59
N HIS A 37 -7.87 13.40 17.64
CA HIS A 37 -9.13 12.90 18.20
C HIS A 37 -10.27 12.79 17.17
N LYS A 38 -10.26 13.57 16.08
CA LYS A 38 -11.27 13.49 15.01
C LYS A 38 -11.09 12.26 14.11
N LEU A 39 -9.86 11.74 13.99
CA LEU A 39 -9.52 10.60 13.14
C LEU A 39 -9.25 9.33 13.94
N ALA A 40 -8.99 9.45 15.25
CA ALA A 40 -8.58 8.35 16.11
C ALA A 40 -9.52 7.14 16.04
N GLN A 41 -10.84 7.38 16.11
CA GLN A 41 -11.84 6.32 16.09
C GLN A 41 -11.86 5.58 14.75
N ALA A 42 -11.94 6.32 13.64
CA ALA A 42 -11.95 5.74 12.29
C ALA A 42 -10.67 4.95 11.98
N VAL A 43 -9.51 5.45 12.44
CA VAL A 43 -8.23 4.77 12.28
C VAL A 43 -8.16 3.50 13.14
N ALA A 44 -8.65 3.54 14.38
CA ALA A 44 -8.71 2.36 15.25
C ALA A 44 -9.63 1.28 14.67
N ASP A 45 -10.82 1.67 14.19
CA ASP A 45 -11.83 0.77 13.63
C ASP A 45 -11.37 0.10 12.32
N SER A 46 -10.52 0.77 11.56
CA SER A 46 -9.95 0.24 10.31
C SER A 46 -8.98 -0.93 10.53
N ALA A 47 -8.47 -1.11 11.76
CA ALA A 47 -7.48 -2.13 12.12
C ALA A 47 -6.26 -2.18 11.16
N TRP A 48 -5.85 -1.03 10.61
CA TRP A 48 -4.86 -0.92 9.52
C TRP A 48 -3.53 -1.63 9.82
N ASN A 49 -2.97 -1.47 11.02
CA ASN A 49 -1.76 -2.19 11.43
C ASN A 49 -1.93 -3.72 11.31
N SER A 50 -3.05 -4.26 11.81
CA SER A 50 -3.32 -5.69 11.75
C SER A 50 -3.49 -6.17 10.32
N PHE A 51 -4.10 -5.35 9.45
CA PHE A 51 -4.24 -5.63 8.03
C PHE A 51 -2.88 -5.72 7.34
N VAL A 52 -2.01 -4.73 7.55
CA VAL A 52 -0.65 -4.71 6.97
C VAL A 52 0.16 -5.91 7.44
N THR A 53 0.16 -6.23 8.74
CA THR A 53 0.86 -7.42 9.27
C THR A 53 0.37 -8.72 8.63
N LYS A 54 -0.95 -8.89 8.46
CA LYS A 54 -1.51 -10.07 7.79
C LYS A 54 -1.09 -10.13 6.32
N LEU A 55 -1.06 -8.99 5.64
CA LEU A 55 -0.69 -8.89 4.24
C LEU A 55 0.79 -9.27 4.03
N GLU A 56 1.70 -8.76 4.87
CA GLU A 56 3.12 -9.11 4.87
C GLU A 56 3.36 -10.59 5.13
N TYR A 57 2.73 -11.13 6.19
CA TYR A 57 2.83 -12.54 6.54
C TYR A 57 2.37 -13.45 5.38
N LYS A 58 1.22 -13.14 4.78
CA LYS A 58 0.67 -13.94 3.67
C LYS A 58 1.51 -13.82 2.40
N ALA A 59 2.04 -12.62 2.12
CA ALA A 59 2.93 -12.39 0.99
C ALA A 59 4.21 -13.21 1.13
N GLN A 60 4.84 -13.18 2.31
CA GLN A 60 6.02 -13.98 2.61
C GLN A 60 5.75 -15.47 2.42
N TRP A 61 4.62 -15.97 2.92
CA TRP A 61 4.26 -17.38 2.79
C TRP A 61 3.99 -17.80 1.33
N SER A 62 3.48 -16.87 0.51
CA SER A 62 3.15 -17.13 -0.90
C SER A 62 4.26 -16.74 -1.88
N GLY A 63 5.44 -16.33 -1.37
CA GLY A 63 6.56 -15.87 -2.20
C GLY A 63 6.27 -14.59 -3.01
N LYS A 64 5.38 -13.72 -2.51
CA LYS A 64 4.96 -12.47 -3.16
C LYS A 64 5.72 -11.28 -2.59
N THR A 65 5.86 -10.23 -3.39
CA THR A 65 6.59 -9.01 -2.99
C THR A 65 5.64 -7.95 -2.44
N ILE A 66 5.99 -7.39 -1.27
CA ILE A 66 5.36 -6.18 -0.74
C ILE A 66 6.33 -5.01 -0.89
N LEU A 67 5.86 -3.94 -1.54
CA LEU A 67 6.60 -2.68 -1.66
C LEU A 67 5.96 -1.64 -0.74
N LYS A 68 6.79 -0.91 0.00
CA LYS A 68 6.34 0.19 0.85
C LYS A 68 6.85 1.50 0.30
N ILE A 69 5.96 2.48 0.17
CA ILE A 69 6.35 3.86 -0.16
C ILE A 69 6.49 4.72 1.10
N GLY A 70 7.17 5.86 0.94
CA GLY A 70 7.38 6.85 1.98
C GLY A 70 6.06 7.42 2.52
N MET A 71 6.08 7.76 3.80
CA MET A 71 4.93 8.24 4.56
C MET A 71 4.46 9.65 4.17
N PHE A 72 5.33 10.43 3.53
CA PHE A 72 5.08 11.83 3.21
C PHE A 72 4.87 12.07 1.71
N GLU A 73 4.72 11.00 0.92
CA GLU A 73 4.44 11.16 -0.50
C GLU A 73 3.03 11.71 -0.72
N PRO A 74 2.85 12.74 -1.55
CA PRO A 74 1.56 13.37 -1.80
C PRO A 74 0.67 12.52 -2.74
N SER A 75 0.42 11.25 -2.36
CA SER A 75 -0.34 10.28 -3.15
C SER A 75 -1.73 10.77 -3.50
N SER A 76 -2.45 11.38 -2.54
CA SER A 76 -3.81 11.88 -2.76
C SER A 76 -3.87 13.25 -3.42
N LYS A 77 -2.82 14.07 -3.32
CA LYS A 77 -2.78 15.46 -3.79
C LYS A 77 -2.21 15.62 -5.20
N ASN A 78 -1.42 14.67 -5.68
CA ASN A 78 -0.88 14.69 -7.03
C ASN A 78 -1.89 14.15 -8.04
N CYS A 79 -2.06 14.82 -9.18
CA CYS A 79 -2.76 14.27 -10.33
C CYS A 79 -1.90 13.15 -10.96
N HIS A 80 -2.40 11.91 -10.99
CA HIS A 80 -1.67 10.80 -11.61
C HIS A 80 -1.50 10.91 -13.14
N VAL A 81 -2.23 11.83 -13.78
CA VAL A 81 -2.20 12.04 -15.24
C VAL A 81 -1.13 13.06 -15.64
N CYS A 82 -1.07 14.21 -14.96
CA CYS A 82 -0.21 15.33 -15.35
C CYS A 82 0.78 15.79 -14.27
N GLY A 83 0.73 15.21 -13.06
CA GLY A 83 1.63 15.57 -11.97
C GLY A 83 1.27 16.86 -11.21
N TYR A 84 0.14 17.53 -11.52
CA TYR A 84 -0.30 18.71 -10.79
C TYR A 84 -0.52 18.39 -9.30
N HIS A 85 0.11 19.15 -8.40
CA HIS A 85 -0.06 19.02 -6.95
C HIS A 85 -1.15 19.99 -6.44
N ASN A 86 -2.25 19.44 -5.95
CA ASN A 86 -3.34 20.19 -5.33
C ASN A 86 -3.10 20.39 -3.83
N SER A 87 -2.53 21.54 -3.44
CA SER A 87 -2.25 21.87 -2.03
C SER A 87 -3.51 21.99 -1.18
N GLU A 88 -4.59 22.49 -1.77
CA GLU A 88 -5.86 22.84 -1.10
C GLU A 88 -6.77 21.63 -0.85
N LEU A 89 -6.43 20.47 -1.39
CA LEU A 89 -7.24 19.26 -1.22
C LEU A 89 -7.34 18.87 0.26
N THR A 90 -8.56 18.71 0.74
CA THR A 90 -8.87 18.30 2.11
C THR A 90 -9.36 16.86 2.19
N LEU A 91 -9.41 16.29 3.40
CA LEU A 91 -9.93 14.94 3.64
C LEU A 91 -11.44 14.80 3.31
N LYS A 92 -12.18 15.90 3.19
CA LYS A 92 -13.60 15.88 2.82
C LYS A 92 -13.79 15.77 1.30
N ASP A 93 -12.80 16.18 0.52
CA ASP A 93 -12.89 16.21 -0.94
C ASP A 93 -12.63 14.79 -1.48
N ARG A 94 -13.70 14.07 -1.78
CA ARG A 94 -13.64 12.69 -2.29
C ARG A 94 -13.40 12.66 -3.80
N GLU A 95 -13.86 13.69 -4.49
CA GLU A 95 -13.65 13.89 -5.91
C GLU A 95 -13.09 15.28 -6.16
N TRP A 96 -12.22 15.42 -7.16
CA TRP A 96 -11.70 16.73 -7.58
C TRP A 96 -11.33 16.76 -9.06
N LEU A 97 -11.55 17.91 -9.68
CA LEU A 97 -11.15 18.18 -11.06
C LEU A 97 -9.73 18.75 -11.08
N CYS A 98 -8.83 18.13 -11.85
CA CYS A 98 -7.49 18.68 -12.03
C CYS A 98 -7.56 20.00 -12.82
N PRO A 99 -7.06 21.13 -12.29
CA PRO A 99 -7.09 22.41 -13.00
C PRO A 99 -6.09 22.49 -14.16
N SER A 100 -5.12 21.57 -14.23
CA SER A 100 -4.08 21.55 -15.28
C SER A 100 -4.50 20.71 -16.49
N CYS A 101 -5.12 19.54 -16.27
CA CYS A 101 -5.45 18.59 -17.35
C CYS A 101 -6.95 18.25 -17.44
N ASN A 102 -7.79 18.87 -16.61
CA ASN A 102 -9.24 18.68 -16.57
C ASN A 102 -9.70 17.23 -16.34
N THR A 103 -8.83 16.35 -15.85
CA THR A 103 -9.23 15.00 -15.45
C THR A 103 -9.98 15.06 -14.13
N ASN A 104 -11.13 14.39 -14.06
CA ASN A 104 -11.85 14.18 -12.80
C ASN A 104 -11.24 12.99 -12.04
N HIS A 105 -10.97 13.16 -10.76
CA HIS A 105 -10.35 12.16 -9.92
C HIS A 105 -11.26 11.75 -8.77
N ASP A 106 -11.48 10.44 -8.59
CA ASP A 106 -11.72 9.89 -7.26
C ASP A 106 -10.39 9.91 -6.50
N ARG A 107 -10.39 10.49 -5.30
CA ARG A 107 -9.18 10.71 -4.50
C ARG A 107 -8.46 9.40 -4.15
N ASP A 108 -9.21 8.36 -3.80
CA ASP A 108 -8.62 7.11 -3.31
C ASP A 108 -8.08 6.29 -4.50
N ILE A 109 -8.76 6.31 -5.66
CA ILE A 109 -8.24 5.69 -6.90
C ILE A 109 -6.98 6.42 -7.37
N ASN A 110 -7.01 7.75 -7.39
CA ASN A 110 -5.85 8.57 -7.76
C ASN A 110 -4.65 8.30 -6.83
N ALA A 111 -4.90 8.22 -5.51
CA ALA A 111 -3.88 7.85 -4.54
C ALA A 111 -3.30 6.47 -4.80
N ALA A 112 -4.13 5.46 -5.08
CA ALA A 112 -3.65 4.11 -5.39
C ALA A 112 -2.75 4.05 -6.63
N ILE A 113 -3.09 4.81 -7.69
CA ILE A 113 -2.26 4.88 -8.90
C ILE A 113 -0.92 5.56 -8.60
N ASN A 114 -0.93 6.68 -7.88
CA ASN A 114 0.30 7.37 -7.50
C ASN A 114 1.19 6.50 -6.59
N ILE A 115 0.60 5.77 -5.64
CA ILE A 115 1.34 4.84 -4.77
C ILE A 115 2.09 3.79 -5.60
N LYS A 116 1.42 3.21 -6.60
CA LYS A 116 2.05 2.27 -7.53
C LYS A 116 3.19 2.94 -8.32
N GLN A 117 2.96 4.13 -8.85
CA GLN A 117 3.98 4.86 -9.62
C GLN A 117 5.21 5.20 -8.76
N PHE A 118 5.02 5.68 -7.52
CA PHE A 118 6.12 5.97 -6.61
C PHE A 118 6.94 4.72 -6.28
N ALA A 119 6.29 3.58 -6.04
CA ALA A 119 7.03 2.33 -5.81
C ALA A 119 7.84 1.88 -7.03
N ILE A 120 7.27 1.97 -8.23
CA ILE A 120 7.99 1.63 -9.47
C ILE A 120 9.19 2.59 -9.65
N ASN A 121 8.99 3.88 -9.45
CA ASN A 121 10.06 4.88 -9.57
C ASN A 121 11.18 4.61 -8.55
N ASN A 122 10.84 4.27 -7.30
CA ASN A 122 11.83 3.92 -6.29
C ASN A 122 12.64 2.67 -6.66
N LEU A 123 12.03 1.69 -7.32
CA LEU A 123 12.74 0.51 -7.84
C LEU A 123 13.68 0.85 -8.98
N ILE A 124 13.29 1.77 -9.87
CA ILE A 124 14.13 2.20 -10.99
C ILE A 124 15.32 3.01 -10.48
N THR A 125 15.09 3.96 -9.57
CA THR A 125 16.13 4.84 -9.01
C THR A 125 17.13 4.08 -8.13
N SER A 126 16.67 3.07 -7.37
CA SER A 126 17.57 2.20 -6.60
C SER A 126 18.39 1.23 -7.46
N GLY A 127 18.07 1.12 -8.75
CA GLY A 127 18.88 0.42 -9.76
C GLY A 127 20.20 1.13 -10.09
N THR A 128 20.37 2.41 -9.70
CA THR A 128 21.61 3.16 -9.89
C THR A 128 22.45 3.38 -8.64
N GLU A 129 21.90 3.27 -7.42
CA GLU A 129 22.69 3.26 -6.18
C GLU A 129 21.77 2.94 -4.98
N GLY A 130 22.13 1.95 -4.16
CA GLY A 130 21.65 1.83 -2.79
C GLY A 130 20.61 0.75 -2.49
N ARG A 131 21.10 -0.32 -1.87
CA ARG A 131 20.40 -1.32 -1.03
C ARG A 131 19.00 -0.91 -0.58
N ALA A 132 17.99 -1.53 -1.18
CA ALA A 132 16.66 -1.60 -0.61
C ALA A 132 16.72 -2.41 0.70
N CYS A 133 16.60 -1.71 1.84
CA CYS A 133 16.32 -2.34 3.11
C CYS A 133 14.94 -3.00 3.03
N GLY A 134 14.91 -4.31 2.81
CA GLY A 134 13.70 -5.14 2.88
C GLY A 134 13.38 -5.99 1.65
N VAL A 135 14.15 -5.92 0.55
CA VAL A 135 13.97 -6.92 -0.51
C VAL A 135 14.79 -8.15 -0.14
N ILE A 136 14.15 -9.13 0.49
CA ILE A 136 14.64 -10.50 0.43
C ILE A 136 14.47 -10.97 -1.02
N LEU A 137 15.36 -10.54 -1.91
CA LEU A 137 15.73 -11.34 -3.07
C LEU A 137 16.72 -12.38 -2.55
N LYS A 138 16.23 -13.43 -1.88
CA LYS A 138 16.98 -14.67 -1.85
C LYS A 138 16.87 -15.29 -3.24
N ARG A 139 17.75 -14.86 -4.14
CA ARG A 139 18.20 -15.70 -5.24
C ARG A 139 19.32 -16.55 -4.68
N GLU A 140 18.99 -17.75 -4.24
CA GLU A 140 19.94 -18.85 -4.09
C GLU A 140 19.18 -20.17 -4.29
N SER A 141 19.50 -20.79 -5.43
CA SER A 141 19.46 -22.22 -5.81
C SER A 141 18.38 -23.14 -5.23
N HIS A 142 17.64 -23.74 -6.17
CA HIS A 142 17.31 -25.17 -6.24
C HIS A 142 17.72 -26.01 -5.01
N GLU A 143 16.72 -26.46 -4.25
CA GLU A 143 16.44 -27.87 -3.93
C GLU A 143 15.20 -27.92 -3.02
N VAL A 144 14.03 -28.11 -3.63
CA VAL A 144 12.83 -28.50 -2.87
C VAL A 144 12.91 -30.00 -2.61
N GLY A 145 13.61 -30.36 -1.54
CA GLY A 145 13.49 -31.66 -0.91
C GLY A 145 12.08 -31.82 -0.34
N CYS A 146 11.38 -32.85 -0.80
CA CYS A 146 10.07 -33.28 -0.31
C CYS A 146 10.20 -33.78 1.15
N PRO A 147 9.37 -33.33 2.12
CA PRO A 147 9.31 -33.99 3.40
C PRO A 147 8.53 -35.30 3.23
N SER A 148 9.26 -36.42 3.32
CA SER A 148 8.70 -37.76 3.46
C SER A 148 7.86 -37.85 4.73
N PHE A 149 6.63 -38.34 4.59
CA PHE A 149 5.80 -38.82 5.68
C PHE A 149 6.51 -39.95 6.43
N GLN A 150 6.61 -39.81 7.75
CA GLN A 150 6.61 -40.91 8.72
C GLN A 150 5.67 -40.53 9.85
#